data_AF-A0A4Q5RXF7-F1
#
_entry.id   AF-A0A4Q5RXF7-F1
#
_cell.length_a   1.000
_cell.length_b   1.000
_cell.length_c   1.000
_cell.angle_alpha   90.00
_cell.angle_beta   90.00
_cell.angle_gamma   90.00
#
_symmetry.space_group_name_H-M   'P 1'
#
loop_
_entity.id
_entity.type
_entity.pdbx_description
1 polymer ?
#
loop_
_entity_poly.entity_id
_entity_poly.type
_entity_poly.pdbx_seq_one_letter_code
_entity_poly.pdbx_strand_id
1 'polypeptide(L)'
;MKYKLLSTYKKLLADTATPVSIYLKLRDVFPNSLLLESSDYHSRENSTSYICCEPIAGMVLQNGTLTNQYPDGTQQEFFTGTFDIVTHIEAFLQQFETTNSQLKIASNGLFGYFSHEMVEHFETIKLKTEEDHRSIPTMQYFVYRYIIAIDHFKNELHIFENQLENDLQPSGLERIQYLIQNKNFPEYHFNLNGTETSNLQDEEFIGIVDKMKQHILRGDVFQIVPSRNFSQPFQGDEFNVYRALRSINPSPYLFYFDYGNFKIFGSSPEAQITIKNRIATIYPIAGTFKRT
;
A
#
# COMPACT_ATOMS: atom_id res chain seq x y z
N MET A 1 21.86 -11.48 12.06
CA MET A 1 21.50 -11.17 13.47
C MET A 1 19.99 -11.04 13.47
N LYS A 2 19.27 -11.61 14.45
CA LYS A 2 17.80 -11.55 14.42
C LYS A 2 17.28 -10.40 15.28
N TYR A 3 16.31 -9.67 14.74
CA TYR A 3 15.57 -8.59 15.39
C TYR A 3 14.28 -9.16 15.98
N LYS A 4 14.24 -9.31 17.30
CA LYS A 4 13.04 -9.76 18.00
C LYS A 4 12.12 -8.57 18.26
N LEU A 5 10.94 -8.59 17.64
CA LEU A 5 9.90 -7.60 17.79
C LEU A 5 8.87 -8.05 18.83
N LEU A 6 8.73 -7.26 19.89
CA LEU A 6 7.68 -7.40 20.89
C LEU A 6 6.50 -6.53 20.48
N SER A 7 5.37 -7.17 20.15
CA SER A 7 4.12 -6.48 19.83
C SER A 7 3.29 -6.30 21.11
N THR A 8 3.15 -5.07 21.58
CA THR A 8 2.23 -4.70 22.65
C THR A 8 1.06 -3.91 22.08
N TYR A 9 -0.07 -3.82 22.80
CA TYR A 9 -1.21 -3.07 22.30
C TYR A 9 -2.12 -2.49 23.36
N LYS A 10 -2.88 -1.47 22.96
CA LYS A 10 -4.05 -0.95 23.67
C LYS A 10 -5.31 -1.17 22.87
N LYS A 11 -6.39 -1.51 23.56
CA LYS A 11 -7.74 -1.62 23.00
C LYS A 11 -8.61 -0.48 23.50
N LEU A 12 -9.28 0.20 22.58
CA LEU A 12 -10.20 1.31 22.82
C LEU A 12 -11.51 1.10 22.06
N LEU A 13 -12.55 1.86 22.43
CA LEU A 13 -13.80 1.93 21.69
C LEU A 13 -13.63 2.87 20.47
N ALA A 14 -14.10 2.45 19.30
CA ALA A 14 -13.95 3.18 18.03
C ALA A 14 -15.25 3.86 17.53
N ASP A 15 -16.31 3.88 18.35
CA ASP A 15 -17.65 4.35 17.96
C ASP A 15 -17.73 5.81 17.48
N THR A 16 -16.76 6.64 17.88
CA THR A 16 -16.67 8.07 17.54
C THR A 16 -15.46 8.41 16.66
N ALA A 17 -14.69 7.41 16.24
CA ALA A 17 -13.49 7.59 15.43
C ALA A 17 -13.66 6.93 14.04
N THR A 18 -13.09 7.55 13.01
CA THR A 18 -13.08 6.99 11.66
C THR A 18 -11.62 6.80 11.22
N PRO A 19 -11.32 5.86 10.30
CA PRO A 19 -9.96 5.69 9.79
C PRO A 19 -9.42 7.00 9.19
N VAL A 20 -10.27 7.73 8.47
CA VAL A 20 -9.94 9.04 7.91
C VAL A 20 -9.56 10.04 8.99
N SER A 21 -10.36 10.18 10.07
CA SER A 21 -10.06 11.16 11.12
C SER A 21 -8.83 10.77 11.95
N ILE A 22 -8.58 9.48 12.14
CA ILE A 22 -7.37 8.97 12.79
C ILE A 22 -6.15 9.28 11.92
N TYR A 23 -6.22 8.99 10.61
CA TYR A 23 -5.12 9.24 9.70
C TYR A 23 -4.74 10.72 9.63
N LEU A 24 -5.73 11.62 9.53
CA LEU A 24 -5.52 13.07 9.53
C LEU A 24 -4.78 13.58 10.78
N LYS A 25 -4.98 12.94 11.94
CA LYS A 25 -4.29 13.31 13.19
C LYS A 25 -2.84 12.80 13.26
N LEU A 26 -2.51 11.77 12.48
CA LEU A 26 -1.21 11.09 12.54
C LEU A 26 -0.27 11.48 11.40
N ARG A 27 -0.79 11.74 10.19
CA ARG A 27 0.01 11.98 8.97
C ARG A 27 1.02 13.12 9.08
N ASP A 28 0.70 14.19 9.82
CA ASP A 28 1.58 15.35 9.93
C ASP A 28 2.65 15.16 11.02
N VAL A 29 2.46 14.18 11.89
CA VAL A 29 3.42 13.79 12.93
C VAL A 29 4.40 12.73 12.42
N PHE A 30 3.91 11.85 11.55
CA PHE A 30 4.65 10.68 11.08
C PHE A 30 4.73 10.66 9.54
N PRO A 31 5.89 11.00 8.95
CA PRO A 31 6.11 10.76 7.53
C PRO A 31 6.13 9.26 7.23
N ASN A 32 6.02 8.90 5.96
CA ASN A 32 6.02 7.50 5.50
C ASN A 32 4.85 6.67 6.06
N SER A 33 3.73 7.32 6.40
CA SER A 33 2.53 6.64 6.92
C SER A 33 1.64 6.11 5.80
N LEU A 34 0.80 5.15 6.11
CA LEU A 34 -0.20 4.64 5.18
C LEU A 34 -1.55 4.39 5.84
N LEU A 35 -2.59 4.37 5.02
CA LEU A 35 -3.96 4.01 5.34
C LEU A 35 -4.42 2.93 4.37
N LEU A 36 -4.97 1.86 4.92
CA LEU A 36 -5.69 0.81 4.21
C LEU A 36 -7.12 0.78 4.75
N GLU A 37 -8.09 0.82 3.86
CA GLU A 37 -9.50 0.74 4.18
C GLU A 37 -10.19 -0.32 3.31
N SER A 38 -11.35 -0.76 3.78
CA SER A 38 -12.30 -1.47 2.94
C SER A 38 -13.66 -0.81 3.07
N SER A 39 -14.36 -0.65 1.96
CA SER A 39 -15.76 -0.21 2.00
C SER A 39 -16.75 -1.37 2.16
N ASP A 40 -16.29 -2.62 2.08
CA ASP A 40 -17.15 -3.79 2.25
C ASP A 40 -17.30 -4.14 3.74
N TYR A 41 -18.05 -3.30 4.46
CA TYR A 41 -18.35 -3.52 5.88
C TYR A 41 -19.37 -4.65 6.10
N HIS A 42 -19.99 -5.17 5.04
CA HIS A 42 -21.01 -6.21 5.14
C HIS A 42 -20.41 -7.60 5.26
N SER A 43 -19.17 -7.81 4.81
CA SER A 43 -18.42 -9.03 5.07
C SER A 43 -17.53 -8.86 6.31
N ARG A 44 -17.66 -9.78 7.30
CA ARG A 44 -16.79 -9.81 8.50
C ARG A 44 -15.30 -9.94 8.17
N GLU A 45 -14.96 -10.38 6.96
CA GLU A 45 -13.56 -10.60 6.56
C GLU A 45 -12.88 -9.31 6.10
N ASN A 46 -13.63 -8.32 5.62
CA ASN A 46 -13.10 -7.06 5.10
C ASN A 46 -13.43 -5.85 5.99
N SER A 47 -14.03 -6.04 7.16
CA SER A 47 -14.45 -4.94 8.03
C SER A 47 -13.33 -4.28 8.85
N THR A 48 -12.06 -4.34 8.40
CA THR A 48 -10.92 -3.77 9.15
C THR A 48 -10.16 -2.74 8.32
N SER A 49 -9.91 -1.57 8.91
CA SER A 49 -8.98 -0.58 8.38
C SER A 49 -7.67 -0.61 9.15
N TYR A 50 -6.56 -0.30 8.48
CA TYR A 50 -5.24 -0.22 9.07
C TYR A 50 -4.60 1.13 8.78
N ILE A 51 -3.95 1.70 9.79
CA ILE A 51 -3.06 2.85 9.64
C ILE A 51 -1.71 2.45 10.19
N CYS A 52 -0.66 2.62 9.41
CA CYS A 52 0.70 2.31 9.84
C CYS A 52 1.53 3.59 9.85
N CYS A 53 2.33 3.80 10.90
CA CYS A 53 3.21 4.96 11.03
C CYS A 53 4.51 4.62 11.76
N GLU A 54 5.55 5.43 11.50
CA GLU A 54 6.93 5.23 11.98
C GLU A 54 7.54 3.91 11.46
N PRO A 55 7.99 3.85 10.18
CA PRO A 55 8.68 2.67 9.67
C PRO A 55 10.00 2.45 10.42
N ILE A 56 10.28 1.20 10.79
CA ILE A 56 11.49 0.81 11.55
C ILE A 56 12.44 -0.05 10.73
N ALA A 57 11.96 -0.63 9.63
CA ALA A 57 12.75 -1.41 8.70
C ALA A 57 12.04 -1.44 7.35
N GLY A 58 12.75 -1.71 6.27
CA GLY A 58 12.13 -1.87 4.97
C GLY A 58 13.06 -2.33 3.87
N MET A 59 12.45 -2.64 2.74
CA MET A 59 13.09 -3.01 1.49
C MET A 59 12.60 -2.06 0.40
N VAL A 60 13.52 -1.43 -0.32
CA VAL A 60 13.22 -0.52 -1.43
C VAL A 60 14.02 -0.97 -2.65
N LEU A 61 13.34 -1.32 -3.74
CA LEU A 61 13.98 -1.57 -5.02
C LEU A 61 13.77 -0.37 -5.93
N GLN A 62 14.85 0.31 -6.30
CA GLN A 62 14.80 1.46 -7.18
C GLN A 62 16.03 1.50 -8.08
N ASN A 63 15.84 1.79 -9.38
CA ASN A 63 16.93 1.93 -10.35
C ASN A 63 17.93 0.76 -10.33
N GLY A 64 17.42 -0.46 -10.18
CA GLY A 64 18.25 -1.66 -10.13
C GLY A 64 19.05 -1.84 -8.83
N THR A 65 18.71 -1.14 -7.75
CA THR A 65 19.34 -1.31 -6.43
C THR A 65 18.27 -1.65 -5.41
N LEU A 66 18.42 -2.82 -4.77
CA LEU A 66 17.63 -3.21 -3.60
C LEU A 66 18.35 -2.74 -2.34
N THR A 67 17.71 -1.84 -1.61
CA THR A 67 18.19 -1.32 -0.33
C THR A 67 17.34 -1.90 0.80
N ASN A 68 18.00 -2.62 1.71
CA ASN A 68 17.40 -3.09 2.96
C ASN A 68 17.84 -2.17 4.11
N GLN A 69 16.87 -1.66 4.86
CA GLN A 69 17.09 -0.90 6.09
C GLN A 69 16.60 -1.71 7.28
N TYR A 70 17.40 -1.78 8.34
CA TYR A 70 17.12 -2.57 9.54
C TYR A 70 16.86 -1.69 10.77
N PRO A 71 16.23 -2.26 11.84
CA PRO A 71 15.87 -1.50 13.04
C PRO A 71 17.04 -0.87 13.82
N ASP A 72 18.26 -1.40 13.66
CA ASP A 72 19.47 -0.85 14.28
C ASP A 72 20.10 0.30 13.48
N GLY A 73 19.45 0.73 12.40
CA GLY A 73 19.92 1.77 11.49
C GLY A 73 20.94 1.27 10.46
N THR A 74 21.28 -0.01 10.45
CA THR A 74 22.14 -0.57 9.40
C THR A 74 21.40 -0.66 8.07
N GLN A 75 22.17 -0.52 6.98
CA GLN A 75 21.67 -0.59 5.62
C GLN A 75 22.52 -1.58 4.82
N GLN A 76 21.89 -2.33 3.93
CA GLN A 76 22.53 -3.21 2.97
C GLN A 76 21.99 -2.93 1.57
N GLU A 77 22.88 -2.96 0.58
CA GLU A 77 22.52 -2.72 -0.81
C GLU A 77 22.92 -3.90 -1.68
N PHE A 78 22.03 -4.24 -2.62
CA PHE A 78 22.20 -5.32 -3.58
C PHE A 78 21.87 -4.80 -4.98
N PHE A 79 22.66 -5.17 -5.99
CA PHE A 79 22.50 -4.67 -7.36
C PHE A 79 21.81 -5.70 -8.27
N THR A 80 20.79 -5.28 -9.02
CA THR A 80 19.99 -6.16 -9.87
C THR A 80 20.84 -6.85 -10.93
N GLY A 81 20.44 -8.08 -11.30
CA GLY A 81 21.23 -8.96 -12.17
C GLY A 81 22.19 -9.88 -11.43
N THR A 82 22.39 -9.66 -10.12
CA THR A 82 23.24 -10.53 -9.26
C THR A 82 22.43 -11.37 -8.26
N PHE A 83 21.12 -11.18 -8.17
CA PHE A 83 20.30 -11.82 -7.15
C PHE A 83 18.89 -12.19 -7.60
N ASP A 84 18.35 -13.21 -6.93
CA ASP A 84 16.93 -13.57 -6.95
C ASP A 84 16.16 -12.75 -5.89
N ILE A 85 15.12 -12.04 -6.32
CA ILE A 85 14.35 -11.14 -5.45
C ILE A 85 13.59 -11.90 -4.37
N VAL A 86 13.07 -13.10 -4.70
CA VAL A 86 12.29 -13.92 -3.76
C VAL A 86 13.18 -14.32 -2.59
N THR A 87 14.38 -14.83 -2.88
CA THR A 87 15.38 -15.19 -1.88
C THR A 87 15.73 -14.01 -0.97
N HIS A 88 15.82 -12.78 -1.51
CA HIS A 88 16.15 -11.60 -0.70
C HIS A 88 14.99 -11.16 0.20
N ILE A 89 13.75 -11.22 -0.30
CA ILE A 89 12.55 -10.96 0.49
C ILE A 89 12.45 -11.97 1.63
N GLU A 90 12.65 -13.26 1.35
CA GLU A 90 12.65 -14.32 2.36
C GLU A 90 13.76 -14.12 3.40
N ALA A 91 14.99 -13.81 2.96
CA ALA A 91 16.12 -13.57 3.86
C ALA A 91 15.89 -12.34 4.75
N PHE A 92 15.27 -11.28 4.22
CA PHE A 92 14.88 -10.11 4.99
C PHE A 92 13.83 -10.46 6.05
N LEU A 93 12.76 -11.17 5.66
CA LEU A 93 11.72 -11.63 6.58
C LEU A 93 12.29 -12.49 7.71
N GLN A 94 13.25 -13.38 7.40
CA GLN A 94 13.90 -14.24 8.38
C GLN A 94 14.79 -13.50 9.39
N GLN A 95 15.11 -12.22 9.15
CA GLN A 95 15.79 -11.40 10.16
C GLN A 95 14.86 -11.02 11.31
N PHE A 96 13.54 -11.16 11.18
CA PHE A 96 12.59 -10.75 12.21
C PHE A 96 12.01 -11.96 12.95
N GLU A 97 11.96 -11.87 14.27
CA GLU A 97 11.20 -12.79 15.12
C GLU A 97 10.07 -12.02 15.78
N THR A 98 8.85 -12.50 15.65
CA THR A 98 7.67 -11.84 16.18
C THR A 98 6.96 -12.69 17.22
N THR A 99 6.33 -12.04 18.19
CA THR A 99 5.41 -12.72 19.11
C THR A 99 4.08 -12.97 18.40
N ASN A 100 3.64 -14.23 18.36
CA ASN A 100 2.33 -14.58 17.81
C ASN A 100 1.21 -13.92 18.64
N SER A 101 0.48 -13.00 18.02
CA SER A 101 -0.75 -12.47 18.58
C SER A 101 -1.87 -13.52 18.47
N GLN A 102 -2.67 -13.69 19.52
CA GLN A 102 -3.89 -14.49 19.45
C GLN A 102 -5.04 -13.76 18.73
N LEU A 103 -4.86 -12.47 18.44
CA LEU A 103 -5.85 -11.65 17.75
C LEU A 103 -5.86 -11.98 16.26
N LYS A 104 -7.05 -11.98 15.66
CA LYS A 104 -7.24 -12.16 14.21
C LYS A 104 -6.96 -10.88 13.39
N ILE A 105 -6.25 -9.93 13.99
CA ILE A 105 -5.94 -8.61 13.42
C ILE A 105 -4.43 -8.53 13.24
N ALA A 106 -3.96 -8.00 12.11
CA ALA A 106 -2.53 -7.85 11.87
C ALA A 106 -1.91 -6.86 12.86
N SER A 107 -1.01 -7.36 13.71
CA SER A 107 -0.25 -6.55 14.67
C SER A 107 1.16 -6.20 14.19
N ASN A 108 1.63 -6.89 13.14
CA ASN A 108 2.92 -6.68 12.46
C ASN A 108 2.80 -7.20 11.02
N GLY A 109 3.81 -6.88 10.21
CA GLY A 109 3.89 -7.33 8.82
C GLY A 109 4.71 -6.39 7.96
N LEU A 110 4.77 -6.72 6.67
CA LEU A 110 5.28 -5.84 5.62
C LEU A 110 4.12 -5.16 4.92
N PHE A 111 4.19 -3.83 4.81
CA PHE A 111 3.18 -3.03 4.13
C PHE A 111 3.84 -2.20 3.04
N GLY A 112 3.24 -2.20 1.86
CA GLY A 112 3.77 -1.49 0.70
C GLY A 112 3.26 -2.07 -0.61
N TYR A 113 4.07 -2.00 -1.67
CA TYR A 113 3.65 -2.32 -3.02
C TYR A 113 4.77 -2.96 -3.87
N PHE A 114 4.31 -3.68 -4.89
CA PHE A 114 5.06 -4.01 -6.09
C PHE A 114 4.46 -3.21 -7.25
N SER A 115 5.30 -2.60 -8.09
CA SER A 115 4.87 -2.06 -9.37
C SER A 115 4.76 -3.17 -10.43
N HIS A 116 4.17 -2.87 -11.59
CA HIS A 116 4.06 -3.81 -12.69
C HIS A 116 5.44 -4.29 -13.19
N GLU A 117 6.44 -3.41 -13.19
CA GLU A 117 7.79 -3.67 -13.67
C GLU A 117 8.54 -4.74 -12.86
N MET A 118 8.06 -5.07 -11.65
CA MET A 118 8.57 -6.21 -10.88
C MET A 118 8.50 -7.54 -11.63
N VAL A 119 7.61 -7.66 -12.63
CA VAL A 119 7.50 -8.86 -13.46
C VAL A 119 8.84 -9.28 -14.10
N GLU A 120 9.75 -8.35 -14.39
CA GLU A 120 11.07 -8.67 -14.94
C GLU A 120 11.97 -9.48 -13.99
N HIS A 121 11.64 -9.51 -12.71
CA HIS A 121 12.34 -10.34 -11.71
C HIS A 121 11.77 -11.76 -11.61
N PHE A 122 10.58 -11.99 -12.16
CA PHE A 122 9.88 -13.27 -12.11
C PHE A 122 9.80 -13.96 -13.48
N GLU A 123 9.99 -13.20 -14.56
CA GLU A 123 9.86 -13.67 -15.94
C GLU A 123 11.05 -13.25 -16.80
N THR A 124 11.26 -13.93 -17.93
CA THR A 124 12.37 -13.64 -18.86
C THR A 124 12.12 -12.41 -19.73
N ILE A 125 11.00 -11.71 -19.55
CA ILE A 125 10.62 -10.56 -20.36
C ILE A 125 11.45 -9.33 -19.99
N LYS A 126 11.65 -8.45 -20.97
CA LYS A 126 12.19 -7.11 -20.77
C LYS A 126 11.19 -6.09 -21.30
N LEU A 127 10.69 -5.28 -20.39
CA LEU A 127 9.76 -4.21 -20.67
C LEU A 127 10.50 -3.11 -21.41
N LYS A 128 9.85 -2.60 -22.45
CA LYS A 128 10.30 -1.37 -23.10
C LYS A 128 9.68 -0.22 -22.34
N THR A 129 10.45 0.35 -21.42
CA THR A 129 10.06 1.57 -20.69
C THR A 129 10.62 2.78 -21.42
N GLU A 130 9.78 3.79 -21.64
CA GLU A 130 10.26 5.15 -21.88
C GLU A 130 10.85 5.71 -20.58
N GLU A 131 11.64 6.79 -20.65
CA GLU A 131 12.23 7.39 -19.45
C GLU A 131 11.13 7.81 -18.46
N ASP A 132 11.03 7.09 -17.33
CA ASP A 132 10.11 7.46 -16.25
C ASP A 132 10.76 8.54 -15.37
N HIS A 133 10.40 9.79 -15.63
CA HIS A 133 10.90 10.93 -14.85
C HIS A 133 10.35 11.00 -13.41
N ARG A 134 9.36 10.18 -13.04
CA ARG A 134 8.73 10.23 -11.70
C ARG A 134 9.62 9.64 -10.61
N SER A 135 10.67 8.90 -10.98
CA SER A 135 11.61 8.27 -10.03
C SER A 135 10.90 7.46 -8.94
N ILE A 136 9.84 6.73 -9.30
CA ILE A 136 9.07 5.90 -8.37
C ILE A 136 9.79 4.55 -8.23
N PRO A 137 10.04 4.07 -7.00
CA PRO A 137 10.60 2.74 -6.78
C PRO A 137 9.72 1.63 -7.38
N THR A 138 10.36 0.57 -7.84
CA THR A 138 9.69 -0.62 -8.41
C THR A 138 9.04 -1.47 -7.32
N MET A 139 9.59 -1.43 -6.11
CA MET A 139 9.04 -2.10 -4.92
C MET A 139 9.39 -1.28 -3.68
N GLN A 140 8.46 -1.16 -2.75
CA GLN A 140 8.76 -0.76 -1.37
C GLN A 140 7.90 -1.53 -0.38
N TYR A 141 8.50 -2.04 0.68
CA TYR A 141 7.80 -2.68 1.80
C TYR A 141 8.45 -2.29 3.12
N PHE A 142 7.65 -1.93 4.11
CA PHE A 142 8.13 -1.51 5.43
C PHE A 142 7.49 -2.30 6.57
N VAL A 143 8.28 -2.51 7.61
CA VAL A 143 7.81 -2.88 8.96
C VAL A 143 7.59 -1.60 9.74
N TYR A 144 6.46 -1.48 10.40
CA TYR A 144 6.06 -0.29 11.13
C TYR A 144 6.09 -0.49 12.65
N ARG A 145 6.54 0.53 13.37
CA ARG A 145 6.46 0.58 14.83
C ARG A 145 5.00 0.58 15.27
N TYR A 146 4.18 1.48 14.73
CA TYR A 146 2.78 1.55 15.12
C TYR A 146 1.86 1.06 14.01
N ILE A 147 0.93 0.19 14.39
CA ILE A 147 -0.16 -0.26 13.54
C ILE A 147 -1.46 -0.04 14.30
N ILE A 148 -2.32 0.80 13.73
CA ILE A 148 -3.63 1.12 14.28
C ILE A 148 -4.65 0.37 13.44
N ALA A 149 -5.37 -0.57 14.07
CA ALA A 149 -6.39 -1.37 13.41
C ALA A 149 -7.78 -1.02 13.95
N ILE A 150 -8.72 -0.80 13.04
CA ILE A 150 -10.10 -0.45 13.36
C ILE A 150 -11.01 -1.56 12.86
N ASP A 151 -11.58 -2.34 13.78
CA ASP A 151 -12.60 -3.35 13.48
C ASP A 151 -13.97 -2.65 13.48
N HIS A 152 -14.47 -2.34 12.29
CA HIS A 152 -15.75 -1.66 12.06
C HIS A 152 -16.95 -2.51 12.46
N PHE A 153 -16.81 -3.83 12.50
CA PHE A 153 -17.89 -4.73 12.88
C PHE A 153 -18.09 -4.74 14.41
N LYS A 154 -16.99 -4.66 15.17
CA LYS A 154 -17.03 -4.66 16.65
C LYS A 154 -16.92 -3.27 17.27
N ASN A 155 -16.70 -2.23 16.48
CA ASN A 155 -16.35 -0.88 16.93
C ASN A 155 -15.12 -0.88 17.87
N GLU A 156 -14.10 -1.67 17.53
CA GLU A 156 -12.88 -1.79 18.33
C GLU A 156 -11.71 -1.11 17.63
N LEU A 157 -10.97 -0.30 18.38
CA LEU A 157 -9.71 0.31 17.96
C LEU A 157 -8.57 -0.40 18.70
N HIS A 158 -7.64 -0.97 17.96
CA HIS A 158 -6.43 -1.58 18.49
C HIS A 158 -5.23 -0.73 18.06
N ILE A 159 -4.45 -0.25 19.03
CA ILE A 159 -3.20 0.48 18.79
C ILE A 159 -2.07 -0.48 19.15
N PHE A 160 -1.40 -1.04 18.13
CA PHE A 160 -0.24 -1.90 18.29
C PHE A 160 1.04 -1.08 18.28
N GLU A 161 2.01 -1.47 19.11
CA GLU A 161 3.39 -0.99 19.08
C GLU A 161 4.34 -2.20 18.98
N ASN A 162 5.15 -2.20 17.93
CA ASN A 162 6.21 -3.16 17.66
C ASN A 162 7.56 -2.54 18.04
N GLN A 163 8.10 -2.93 19.19
CA GLN A 163 9.43 -2.50 19.64
C GLN A 163 10.43 -3.65 19.55
N LEU A 164 11.71 -3.33 19.40
CA LEU A 164 12.76 -4.33 19.61
C LEU A 164 12.77 -4.77 21.08
N GLU A 165 13.06 -6.03 21.36
CA GLU A 165 13.15 -6.55 22.73
C GLU A 165 14.14 -5.77 23.62
N ASN A 166 15.22 -5.26 23.01
CA ASN A 166 16.25 -4.49 23.70
C ASN A 166 16.10 -2.97 23.52
N ASP A 167 14.94 -2.50 23.03
CA ASP A 167 14.66 -1.08 22.93
C ASP A 167 14.55 -0.46 24.34
N LEU A 168 15.36 0.56 24.60
CA LEU A 168 15.37 1.28 25.88
C LEU A 168 14.33 2.42 25.90
N GLN A 169 13.71 2.74 24.76
CA GLN A 169 12.71 3.79 24.68
C GLN A 169 11.41 3.36 25.39
N PRO A 170 10.78 4.29 26.15
CA PRO A 170 9.47 4.02 26.72
C PRO A 170 8.44 3.79 25.60
N SER A 171 7.41 3.01 25.91
CA SER A 171 6.30 2.76 24.98
C SER A 171 5.64 4.07 24.54
N GLY A 172 5.42 4.20 23.24
CA GLY A 172 4.73 5.35 22.65
C GLY A 172 3.21 5.21 22.61
N LEU A 173 2.63 4.13 23.13
CA LEU A 173 1.18 3.87 23.08
C LEU A 173 0.34 5.01 23.67
N GLU A 174 0.79 5.63 24.77
CA GLU A 174 0.09 6.79 25.36
C GLU A 174 0.10 8.00 24.44
N ARG A 175 1.24 8.26 23.77
CA ARG A 175 1.37 9.36 22.81
C ARG A 175 0.46 9.14 21.61
N ILE A 176 0.44 7.93 21.05
CA ILE A 176 -0.45 7.61 19.92
C ILE A 176 -1.92 7.74 20.32
N GLN A 177 -2.31 7.19 21.49
CA GLN A 177 -3.67 7.34 22.00
C GLN A 177 -4.04 8.83 22.13
N TYR A 178 -3.16 9.66 22.70
CA TYR A 178 -3.40 11.10 22.84
C TYR A 178 -3.61 11.79 21.49
N LEU A 179 -2.76 11.51 20.50
CA LEU A 179 -2.88 12.07 19.15
C LEU A 179 -4.22 11.68 18.50
N ILE A 180 -4.63 10.42 18.64
CA ILE A 180 -5.88 9.90 18.08
C ILE A 180 -7.11 10.51 18.75
N GLN A 181 -7.05 10.75 20.06
CA GLN A 181 -8.15 11.34 20.83
C GLN A 181 -8.26 12.87 20.68
N ASN A 182 -7.24 13.52 20.11
CA ASN A 182 -7.31 14.95 19.79
C ASN A 182 -8.51 15.22 18.87
N LYS A 183 -9.33 16.23 19.19
CA LYS A 183 -10.53 16.57 18.42
C LYS A 183 -10.21 17.42 17.19
N ASN A 184 -9.04 18.04 17.14
CA ASN A 184 -8.63 18.90 16.05
C ASN A 184 -7.69 18.15 15.12
N PHE A 185 -7.95 18.26 13.83
CA PHE A 185 -7.02 17.91 12.76
C PHE A 185 -7.10 19.03 11.71
N PRO A 186 -5.99 19.32 11.02
CA PRO A 186 -6.02 20.33 9.98
C PRO A 186 -6.89 19.84 8.81
N GLU A 187 -7.72 20.73 8.29
CA GLU A 187 -8.50 20.50 7.08
C GLU A 187 -7.93 21.38 5.98
N TYR A 188 -7.40 20.73 4.95
CA TYR A 188 -6.89 21.37 3.75
C TYR A 188 -7.89 21.21 2.60
N HIS A 189 -7.67 21.92 1.50
CA HIS A 189 -8.44 21.78 0.28
C HIS A 189 -7.53 21.42 -0.89
N PHE A 190 -8.12 20.97 -1.99
CA PHE A 190 -7.43 20.81 -3.26
C PHE A 190 -8.27 21.43 -4.38
N ASN A 191 -7.60 21.89 -5.43
CA ASN A 191 -8.22 22.42 -6.63
C ASN A 191 -7.48 21.89 -7.86
N LEU A 192 -8.22 21.65 -8.94
CA LEU A 192 -7.64 21.31 -10.23
C LEU A 192 -6.80 22.48 -10.75
N ASN A 193 -5.66 22.19 -11.37
CA ASN A 193 -4.72 23.18 -11.87
C ASN A 193 -4.28 22.87 -13.30
N GLY A 194 -5.26 22.72 -14.19
CA GLY A 194 -5.06 22.37 -15.59
C GLY A 194 -6.04 21.32 -16.07
N THR A 195 -5.90 20.94 -17.33
CA THR A 195 -6.76 19.97 -18.00
C THR A 195 -6.19 18.55 -17.88
N GLU A 196 -7.08 17.56 -17.96
CA GLU A 196 -6.66 16.18 -18.17
C GLU A 196 -5.93 16.04 -19.51
N THR A 197 -4.93 15.17 -19.53
CA THR A 197 -4.14 14.80 -20.70
C THR A 197 -3.97 13.29 -20.73
N SER A 198 -3.73 12.71 -21.90
CA SER A 198 -3.39 11.29 -22.03
C SER A 198 -2.08 11.13 -22.81
N ASN A 199 -1.36 10.04 -22.54
CA ASN A 199 -0.16 9.70 -23.31
C ASN A 199 -0.48 9.19 -24.73
N LEU A 200 -1.75 8.88 -25.03
CA LEU A 200 -2.21 8.41 -26.32
C LEU A 200 -3.55 9.07 -26.68
N GLN A 201 -3.68 9.51 -27.93
CA GLN A 201 -4.98 9.88 -28.50
C GLN A 201 -5.85 8.63 -28.70
N ASP A 202 -7.15 8.85 -28.87
CA ASP A 202 -8.12 7.76 -29.04
C ASP A 202 -7.80 6.92 -30.29
N GLU A 203 -7.44 7.55 -31.41
CA GLU A 203 -7.09 6.86 -32.66
C GLU A 203 -5.83 6.00 -32.52
N GLU A 204 -4.84 6.48 -31.77
CA GLU A 204 -3.60 5.75 -31.50
C GLU A 204 -3.88 4.51 -30.65
N PHE A 205 -4.72 4.65 -29.61
CA PHE A 205 -5.12 3.54 -28.77
C PHE A 205 -5.95 2.50 -29.53
N ILE A 206 -6.86 2.94 -30.41
CA ILE A 206 -7.61 2.03 -31.31
C ILE A 206 -6.65 1.26 -32.22
N GLY A 207 -5.63 1.92 -32.77
CA GLY A 207 -4.60 1.26 -33.57
C GLY A 207 -3.84 0.17 -32.80
N ILE A 208 -3.55 0.39 -31.52
CA ILE A 208 -2.97 -0.63 -30.63
C ILE A 208 -3.93 -1.82 -30.48
N VAL A 209 -5.22 -1.56 -30.23
CA VAL A 209 -6.25 -2.60 -30.10
C VAL A 209 -6.37 -3.43 -31.38
N ASP A 210 -6.36 -2.79 -32.56
CA ASP A 210 -6.42 -3.51 -33.83
C ASP A 210 -5.19 -4.39 -34.07
N LYS A 211 -4.01 -3.90 -33.74
CA LYS A 211 -2.79 -4.72 -33.77
C LYS A 211 -2.90 -5.92 -32.83
N MET A 212 -3.42 -5.73 -31.62
CA MET A 212 -3.64 -6.83 -30.66
C MET A 212 -4.62 -7.87 -31.19
N LYS A 213 -5.69 -7.45 -31.87
CA LYS A 213 -6.63 -8.39 -32.53
C LYS A 213 -5.96 -9.21 -33.61
N GLN A 214 -5.01 -8.64 -34.36
CA GLN A 214 -4.21 -9.40 -35.33
C GLN A 214 -3.34 -10.48 -34.64
N HIS A 215 -2.71 -10.15 -33.51
CA HIS A 215 -1.95 -11.11 -32.70
C HIS A 215 -2.84 -12.25 -32.17
N ILE A 216 -4.07 -11.93 -31.74
CA ILE A 216 -5.06 -12.93 -31.31
C ILE A 216 -5.46 -13.84 -32.47
N LEU A 217 -5.77 -13.28 -33.64
CA LEU A 217 -6.17 -14.05 -34.83
C LEU A 217 -5.03 -14.94 -35.36
N ARG A 218 -3.78 -14.50 -35.24
CA ARG A 218 -2.60 -15.30 -35.58
C ARG A 218 -2.38 -16.48 -34.60
N GLY A 219 -2.92 -16.39 -33.39
CA GLY A 219 -2.79 -17.40 -32.34
C GLY A 219 -1.63 -17.16 -31.38
N ASP A 220 -1.09 -15.94 -31.30
CA ASP A 220 0.01 -15.64 -30.38
C ASP A 220 -0.47 -15.60 -28.91
N VAL A 221 -1.66 -15.06 -28.68
CA VAL A 221 -2.30 -14.91 -27.35
C VAL A 221 -3.82 -15.04 -27.50
N PHE A 222 -4.51 -15.44 -26.43
CA PHE A 222 -5.98 -15.48 -26.43
C PHE A 222 -6.61 -14.13 -26.06
N GLN A 223 -5.95 -13.38 -25.18
CA GLN A 223 -6.38 -12.07 -24.71
C GLN A 223 -5.15 -11.27 -24.29
N ILE A 224 -5.22 -9.95 -24.45
CA ILE A 224 -4.25 -8.98 -23.96
C ILE A 224 -5.01 -7.75 -23.47
N VAL A 225 -4.52 -7.12 -22.40
CA VAL A 225 -5.18 -5.99 -21.74
C VAL A 225 -4.31 -4.73 -21.94
N PRO A 226 -4.48 -3.97 -23.03
CA PRO A 226 -3.79 -2.70 -23.21
C PRO A 226 -4.30 -1.67 -22.20
N SER A 227 -3.42 -0.75 -21.81
CA SER A 227 -3.79 0.43 -21.02
C SER A 227 -3.20 1.69 -21.64
N ARG A 228 -3.75 2.84 -21.25
CA ARG A 228 -3.20 4.17 -21.47
C ARG A 228 -3.29 4.97 -20.19
N ASN A 229 -2.43 5.95 -20.05
CA ASN A 229 -2.35 6.80 -18.87
C ASN A 229 -3.16 8.09 -19.08
N PHE A 230 -3.81 8.56 -18.02
CA PHE A 230 -4.40 9.88 -17.93
C PHE A 230 -3.73 10.65 -16.80
N SER A 231 -3.46 11.93 -17.03
CA SER A 231 -2.81 12.81 -16.07
C SER A 231 -3.55 14.12 -15.98
N GLN A 232 -3.84 14.56 -14.75
CA GLN A 232 -4.44 15.85 -14.49
C GLN A 232 -3.75 16.54 -13.32
N PRO A 233 -3.18 17.74 -13.53
CA PRO A 233 -2.56 18.50 -12.45
C PRO A 233 -3.59 19.05 -11.46
N PHE A 234 -3.22 19.05 -10.18
CA PHE A 234 -3.97 19.69 -9.11
C PHE A 234 -3.01 20.36 -8.12
N GLN A 235 -3.53 21.22 -7.26
CA GLN A 235 -2.80 21.84 -6.14
C GLN A 235 -3.58 21.65 -4.85
N GLY A 236 -2.86 21.51 -3.73
CA GLY A 236 -3.44 21.32 -2.42
C GLY A 236 -3.25 19.90 -1.90
N ASP A 237 -4.12 19.46 -1.00
CA ASP A 237 -3.93 18.22 -0.24
C ASP A 237 -4.35 16.96 -1.01
N GLU A 238 -3.37 16.10 -1.30
CA GLU A 238 -3.54 14.83 -2.02
C GLU A 238 -4.45 13.86 -1.28
N PHE A 239 -4.49 13.93 0.06
CA PHE A 239 -5.40 13.08 0.84
C PHE A 239 -6.86 13.44 0.60
N ASN A 240 -7.16 14.71 0.30
CA ASN A 240 -8.53 15.09 -0.07
C ASN A 240 -8.92 14.61 -1.47
N VAL A 241 -7.96 14.46 -2.39
CA VAL A 241 -8.20 13.78 -3.68
C VAL A 241 -8.58 12.32 -3.43
N TYR A 242 -7.85 11.63 -2.54
CA TYR A 242 -8.21 10.29 -2.10
C TYR A 242 -9.60 10.24 -1.44
N ARG A 243 -9.93 11.19 -0.55
CA ARG A 243 -11.27 11.26 0.06
C ARG A 243 -12.38 11.45 -0.99
N ALA A 244 -12.14 12.24 -2.03
CA ALA A 244 -13.07 12.41 -3.13
C ALA A 244 -13.25 11.10 -3.91
N LEU A 245 -12.16 10.41 -4.27
CA LEU A 245 -12.19 9.10 -4.92
C LEU A 245 -12.95 8.06 -4.08
N ARG A 246 -12.65 7.98 -2.78
CA ARG A 246 -13.30 7.09 -1.81
C ARG A 246 -14.81 7.32 -1.74
N SER A 247 -15.26 8.57 -1.87
CA SER A 247 -16.68 8.92 -1.85
C SER A 247 -17.40 8.53 -3.15
N ILE A 248 -16.74 8.77 -4.30
CA ILE A 248 -17.32 8.51 -5.63
C ILE A 248 -17.36 7.02 -5.95
N ASN A 249 -16.28 6.30 -5.63
CA ASN A 249 -16.13 4.89 -5.96
C ASN A 249 -15.63 4.11 -4.74
N PRO A 250 -16.49 3.81 -3.75
CA PRO A 250 -16.09 2.97 -2.62
C PRO A 250 -15.86 1.53 -3.09
N SER A 251 -14.65 1.01 -2.87
CA SER A 251 -14.26 -0.36 -3.25
C SER A 251 -13.73 -1.18 -2.06
N PRO A 252 -13.71 -2.52 -2.17
CA PRO A 252 -13.21 -3.40 -1.11
C PRO A 252 -11.75 -3.14 -0.71
N TYR A 253 -10.93 -2.57 -1.60
CA TYR A 253 -9.51 -2.26 -1.33
C TYR A 253 -9.23 -0.78 -1.59
N LEU A 254 -9.34 0.02 -0.54
CA LEU A 254 -9.00 1.43 -0.53
C LEU A 254 -7.62 1.59 0.12
N PHE A 255 -6.76 2.41 -0.46
CA PHE A 255 -5.42 2.62 0.08
C PHE A 255 -4.93 4.04 -0.18
N TYR A 256 -4.14 4.55 0.75
CA TYR A 256 -3.40 5.79 0.65
C TYR A 256 -2.03 5.62 1.29
N PHE A 257 -0.98 5.63 0.49
CA PHE A 257 0.41 5.49 0.91
C PHE A 257 1.09 6.84 0.76
N ASP A 258 1.55 7.39 1.88
CA ASP A 258 2.35 8.60 1.91
C ASP A 258 3.82 8.24 2.02
N TYR A 259 4.60 8.39 0.95
CA TYR A 259 6.04 8.15 0.97
C TYR A 259 6.86 9.44 0.96
N GLY A 260 6.26 10.56 1.39
CA GLY A 260 6.88 11.88 1.34
C GLY A 260 6.90 12.45 -0.08
N ASN A 261 7.88 12.07 -0.90
CA ASN A 261 8.10 12.64 -2.24
C ASN A 261 7.06 12.23 -3.29
N PHE A 262 6.33 11.15 -3.06
CA PHE A 262 5.17 10.76 -3.86
C PHE A 262 4.10 10.12 -2.98
N LYS A 263 2.89 10.01 -3.54
CA LYS A 263 1.76 9.31 -2.92
C LYS A 263 1.25 8.24 -3.88
N ILE A 264 0.84 7.11 -3.35
CA ILE A 264 0.08 6.10 -4.10
C ILE A 264 -1.26 5.94 -3.41
N PHE A 265 -2.35 6.19 -4.12
CA PHE A 265 -3.67 5.99 -3.56
C PHE A 265 -4.65 5.50 -4.62
N GLY A 266 -5.67 4.78 -4.18
CA GLY A 266 -6.59 4.15 -5.09
C GLY A 266 -7.80 3.53 -4.42
N SER A 267 -8.72 3.11 -5.26
CA SER A 267 -9.92 2.37 -4.89
C SER A 267 -10.03 1.18 -5.84
N SER A 268 -9.47 0.05 -5.43
CA SER A 268 -9.42 -1.17 -6.25
C SER A 268 -10.63 -2.07 -5.96
N PRO A 269 -11.36 -2.51 -6.98
CA PRO A 269 -12.44 -3.47 -6.83
C PRO A 269 -11.94 -4.92 -6.69
N GLU A 270 -10.67 -5.19 -6.98
CA GLU A 270 -10.13 -6.54 -7.17
C GLU A 270 -8.91 -6.79 -6.29
N ALA A 271 -8.83 -7.99 -5.70
CA ALA A 271 -7.64 -8.48 -5.03
C ALA A 271 -6.80 -9.31 -5.98
N GLN A 272 -5.50 -9.02 -6.01
CA GLN A 272 -4.52 -9.83 -6.73
C GLN A 272 -4.46 -11.26 -6.17
N ILE A 273 -4.26 -11.38 -4.86
CA ILE A 273 -4.21 -12.64 -4.13
C ILE A 273 -4.47 -12.38 -2.64
N THR A 274 -5.18 -13.30 -1.99
CA THR A 274 -5.35 -13.32 -0.54
C THR A 274 -4.87 -14.65 0.00
N ILE A 275 -4.02 -14.62 1.03
CA ILE A 275 -3.53 -15.84 1.69
C ILE A 275 -3.98 -15.81 3.15
N LYS A 276 -4.76 -16.81 3.56
CA LYS A 276 -5.28 -16.94 4.93
C LYS A 276 -5.33 -18.41 5.34
N ASN A 277 -4.85 -18.74 6.54
CA ASN A 277 -4.81 -20.11 7.04
C ASN A 277 -4.18 -21.10 6.05
N ARG A 278 -3.10 -20.68 5.38
CA ARG A 278 -2.38 -21.43 4.33
C ARG A 278 -3.22 -21.75 3.08
N ILE A 279 -4.31 -21.02 2.85
CA ILE A 279 -5.14 -21.10 1.64
C ILE A 279 -4.90 -19.82 0.83
N ALA A 280 -4.51 -19.98 -0.43
CA ALA A 280 -4.38 -18.89 -1.39
C ALA A 280 -5.66 -18.80 -2.25
N THR A 281 -6.21 -17.60 -2.37
CA THR A 281 -7.44 -17.32 -3.13
C THR A 281 -7.23 -16.14 -4.05
N ILE A 282 -7.80 -16.21 -5.26
CA ILE A 282 -7.86 -15.12 -6.24
C ILE A 282 -9.32 -14.87 -6.61
N TYR A 283 -9.65 -13.63 -6.98
CA TYR A 283 -11.01 -13.24 -7.38
C TYR A 283 -11.00 -12.51 -8.72
N PRO A 284 -10.74 -13.22 -9.84
CA PRO A 284 -10.59 -12.58 -11.14
C PRO A 284 -11.87 -11.86 -11.58
N ILE A 285 -11.75 -10.60 -12.00
CA ILE A 285 -12.83 -9.84 -12.59
C ILE A 285 -12.63 -9.77 -14.11
N ALA A 286 -13.61 -10.25 -14.86
CA ALA A 286 -13.61 -10.15 -16.32
C ALA A 286 -14.98 -9.65 -16.80
N GLY A 287 -14.96 -8.49 -17.46
CA GLY A 287 -16.15 -7.83 -18.01
C GLY A 287 -16.71 -6.72 -17.10
N THR A 288 -16.99 -5.57 -17.71
CA THR A 288 -17.55 -4.40 -17.04
C THR A 288 -18.69 -3.83 -17.86
N PHE A 289 -19.77 -3.40 -17.21
CA PHE A 289 -20.89 -2.72 -17.86
C PHE A 289 -21.24 -1.45 -17.08
N LYS A 290 -21.66 -0.40 -17.79
CA LYS A 290 -22.05 0.87 -17.18
C LYS A 290 -23.37 0.70 -16.43
N ARG A 291 -23.41 1.03 -15.14
CA ARG A 291 -24.68 1.09 -14.39
C ARG A 291 -25.54 2.23 -14.96
N THR A 292 -26.78 1.91 -15.32
CA THR A 292 -27.80 2.86 -15.80
C THR A 292 -28.45 3.60 -14.64
#